data_AF-A0A2X0S2H5-F1
#
_entry.id   AF-A0A2X0S2H5-F1
#
_cell.length_a   1.000
_cell.length_b   1.000
_cell.length_c   1.000
_cell.angle_alpha   90.00
_cell.angle_beta   90.00
_cell.angle_gamma   90.00
#
_symmetry.space_group_name_H-M   'P 1'
#
loop_
_entity.id
_entity.type
_entity.pdbx_description
1 polymer ?
#
loop_
_entity_poly.entity_id
_entity_poly.type
_entity_poly.pdbx_seq_one_letter_code
_entity_poly.pdbx_strand_id
1 'polypeptide(L)'
;MNTNEKKKEQAHLECPPFNIGDYVTFTRSEHIYSGIVIKLYNNSALITLDANSAYDYDMTVARFSSLENKKTTRQCDKKESLGN
;
A
#
# COMPACT_ATOMS: atom_id res chain seq x y z
N MET A 1 24.58 29.44 21.90
CA MET A 1 24.74 27.97 21.95
C MET A 1 23.40 27.40 21.57
N ASN A 2 23.23 27.01 20.29
CA ASN A 2 21.93 26.62 19.76
C ASN A 2 21.86 25.08 19.71
N THR A 3 21.03 24.51 20.58
CA THR A 3 20.65 23.10 20.57
C THR A 3 19.65 22.86 19.44
N ASN A 4 20.15 22.40 18.30
CA ASN A 4 19.32 21.92 17.20
C ASN A 4 18.67 20.60 17.61
N GLU A 5 17.38 20.68 17.89
CA GLU A 5 16.48 19.55 18.03
C GLU A 5 16.51 18.73 16.73
N LYS A 6 16.98 17.48 16.83
CA LYS A 6 16.93 16.51 15.74
C LYS A 6 15.47 16.24 15.39
N LYS A 7 14.93 16.98 14.41
CA LYS A 7 13.78 16.55 13.63
C LYS A 7 14.03 15.11 13.20
N LYS A 8 13.19 14.19 13.68
CA LYS A 8 13.06 12.85 13.11
C LYS A 8 12.63 13.05 11.66
N GLU A 9 13.62 13.13 10.78
CA GLU A 9 13.46 12.96 9.35
C GLU A 9 12.98 11.52 9.17
N GLN A 10 11.66 11.33 9.24
CA GLN A 10 11.04 10.12 8.73
C GLN A 10 11.44 10.07 7.28
N ALA A 11 12.35 9.14 7.00
CA ALA A 11 12.84 8.86 5.66
C ALA A 11 11.67 8.98 4.69
N HIS A 12 11.90 9.79 3.67
CA HIS A 12 11.08 9.93 2.49
C HIS A 12 10.81 8.52 1.94
N LEU A 13 9.77 7.88 2.48
CA LEU A 13 9.33 6.56 2.06
C LEU A 13 8.73 6.81 0.69
N GLU A 14 9.47 6.37 -0.32
CA GLU A 14 9.02 6.25 -1.71
C GLU A 14 7.52 5.91 -1.69
N CYS A 15 6.69 6.79 -2.28
CA CYS A 15 5.23 6.66 -2.35
C CYS A 15 4.89 5.15 -2.48
N PRO A 16 4.34 4.48 -1.44
CA PRO A 16 4.07 3.06 -1.52
C PRO A 16 3.16 2.82 -2.74
N PRO A 17 3.37 1.74 -3.51
CA PRO A 17 2.68 1.55 -4.78
C PRO A 17 1.16 1.39 -4.65
N PHE A 18 0.65 1.30 -3.42
CA PHE A 18 -0.76 1.12 -3.06
C PHE A 18 -1.11 2.02 -1.88
N ASN A 19 -2.38 2.39 -1.80
CA ASN A 19 -2.97 3.13 -0.67
C ASN A 19 -3.90 2.22 0.14
N ILE A 20 -4.15 2.61 1.39
CA ILE A 20 -5.22 2.02 2.19
C ILE A 20 -6.56 2.39 1.55
N GLY A 21 -7.44 1.41 1.36
CA GLY A 21 -8.70 1.52 0.62
C GLY A 21 -8.61 1.10 -0.85
N ASP A 22 -7.40 0.87 -1.38
CA ASP A 22 -7.25 0.38 -2.75
C ASP A 22 -7.82 -1.03 -2.91
N TYR A 23 -8.60 -1.23 -3.97
CA TYR A 23 -9.04 -2.56 -4.38
C TYR A 23 -7.97 -3.22 -5.23
N VAL A 24 -7.43 -4.33 -4.75
CA VAL A 24 -6.30 -5.04 -5.36
C VAL A 24 -6.68 -6.48 -5.65
N THR A 25 -6.03 -7.04 -6.67
CA THR A 25 -6.11 -8.46 -7.00
C THR A 25 -4.73 -9.10 -6.94
N PHE A 26 -4.63 -10.35 -6.54
CA PHE A 26 -3.35 -11.08 -6.54
C PHE A 26 -3.56 -12.56 -6.75
N THR A 27 -2.56 -13.22 -7.34
CA THR A 27 -2.60 -14.65 -7.60
C THR A 27 -1.79 -15.40 -6.55
N ARG A 28 -2.38 -16.41 -5.92
CA ARG A 28 -1.70 -17.31 -4.99
C ARG A 28 -2.18 -18.74 -5.25
N SER A 29 -1.24 -19.66 -5.45
CA SER A 29 -1.55 -21.07 -5.71
C SER A 29 -2.60 -21.26 -6.82
N GLU A 30 -2.42 -20.57 -7.96
CA GLU A 30 -3.32 -20.63 -9.14
C GLU A 30 -4.72 -20.01 -8.96
N HIS A 31 -5.03 -19.48 -7.77
CA HIS A 31 -6.27 -18.78 -7.51
C HIS A 31 -6.07 -17.26 -7.51
N ILE A 32 -7.01 -16.54 -8.11
CA ILE A 32 -7.04 -15.08 -8.11
C ILE A 32 -7.89 -14.62 -6.94
N TYR A 33 -7.27 -13.85 -6.06
CA TYR A 33 -7.89 -13.22 -4.92
C TYR A 33 -8.13 -11.75 -5.21
N SER A 34 -9.20 -11.22 -4.66
CA SER A 34 -9.53 -9.79 -4.76
C SER A 34 -9.96 -9.28 -3.39
N GLY A 35 -9.66 -8.03 -3.10
CA GLY A 35 -9.95 -7.45 -1.80
C GLY A 35 -9.49 -6.01 -1.64
N ILE A 36 -9.65 -5.48 -0.43
CA ILE A 36 -9.34 -4.09 -0.09
C ILE A 36 -8.11 -4.04 0.83
N VAL A 37 -7.16 -3.16 0.51
CA VAL A 37 -6.01 -2.88 1.37
C VAL A 37 -6.46 -2.16 2.64
N ILE A 38 -6.22 -2.76 3.81
CA ILE A 38 -6.57 -2.17 5.11
C ILE A 38 -5.36 -1.69 5.90
N LYS A 39 -4.15 -2.13 5.53
CA LYS A 39 -2.90 -1.69 6.16
C LYS A 39 -1.71 -1.86 5.22
N LEU A 40 -0.77 -0.91 5.27
CA LEU A 40 0.48 -0.96 4.52
C LEU A 40 1.65 -1.26 5.45
N TYR A 41 2.60 -2.03 4.93
CA TYR A 41 3.93 -2.29 5.47
C TYR A 41 4.97 -1.89 4.42
N ASN A 42 6.26 -1.96 4.78
CA ASN A 42 7.34 -1.51 3.90
C ASN A 42 7.28 -2.15 2.49
N ASN A 43 6.99 -3.45 2.38
CA ASN A 43 6.98 -4.18 1.09
C ASN A 43 5.72 -5.04 0.88
N SER A 44 4.67 -4.84 1.69
CA SER A 44 3.46 -5.66 1.67
C SER A 44 2.25 -4.91 2.18
N ALA A 45 1.06 -5.38 1.82
CA ALA A 45 -0.21 -4.90 2.33
C ALA A 45 -0.95 -6.01 3.07
N LEU A 46 -1.69 -5.65 4.12
CA LEU A 46 -2.77 -6.45 4.66
C LEU A 46 -4.03 -6.13 3.86
N ILE A 47 -4.68 -7.17 3.35
CA ILE A 47 -5.84 -7.09 2.48
C ILE A 47 -6.97 -7.88 3.11
N THR A 48 -8.14 -7.27 3.19
CA THR A 48 -9.39 -7.97 3.50
C THR A 48 -9.92 -8.56 2.20
N LEU A 49 -10.08 -9.87 2.16
CA LEU A 49 -10.56 -10.60 1.00
C LEU A 49 -12.08 -10.44 0.86
N ASP A 50 -12.56 -10.38 -0.38
CA ASP A 50 -14.00 -10.50 -0.63
C ASP A 50 -14.49 -11.88 -0.18
N ALA A 51 -15.72 -11.95 0.33
CA ALA A 51 -16.34 -13.17 0.88
C ALA A 51 -16.45 -14.35 -0.11
N ASN A 52 -16.09 -14.13 -1.38
CA ASN A 52 -16.02 -15.16 -2.42
C ASN A 52 -14.64 -15.84 -2.53
N SER A 53 -13.72 -15.52 -1.62
CA SER A 53 -12.43 -16.18 -1.52
C SER A 53 -12.62 -17.58 -0.97
N ALA A 54 -12.07 -18.60 -1.65
CA ALA A 54 -12.18 -20.02 -1.28
C ALA A 54 -11.42 -20.42 0.02
N TYR A 55 -11.17 -19.47 0.91
CA TYR A 55 -10.40 -19.65 2.13
C TYR A 55 -11.18 -19.16 3.36
N ASP A 56 -11.06 -19.90 4.47
CA ASP A 56 -11.64 -19.56 5.78
C ASP A 56 -11.00 -18.35 6.48
N TYR A 57 -10.18 -17.57 5.78
CA TYR A 57 -9.58 -16.36 6.32
C TYR A 57 -10.09 -15.11 5.59
N ASP A 58 -10.60 -14.17 6.37
CA ASP A 58 -11.10 -12.89 5.88
C ASP A 58 -9.97 -11.93 5.47
N MET A 59 -8.74 -12.20 5.92
CA MET A 59 -7.60 -11.30 5.72
C MET A 59 -6.33 -12.05 5.32
N THR A 60 -5.50 -11.39 4.52
CA THR A 60 -4.23 -11.94 4.03
C THR A 60 -3.19 -10.86 3.84
N VAL A 61 -1.92 -11.20 3.99
CA VAL A 61 -0.81 -10.32 3.67
C VAL A 61 -0.23 -10.71 2.32
N ALA A 62 -0.12 -9.74 1.41
CA ALA A 62 0.51 -9.95 0.11
C ALA A 62 1.56 -8.87 -0.19
N ARG A 63 2.63 -9.28 -0.87
CA ARG A 63 3.71 -8.39 -1.29
C ARG A 63 3.25 -7.50 -2.43
N PHE A 64 3.74 -6.27 -2.45
CA PHE A 64 3.45 -5.31 -3.52
C PHE A 64 3.76 -5.83 -4.92
N SER A 65 4.83 -6.64 -5.06
CA SER A 65 5.20 -7.29 -6.32
C SER A 65 4.16 -8.27 -6.87
N SER A 66 3.25 -8.74 -6.03
CA SER A 66 2.22 -9.72 -6.38
C SER A 66 0.82 -9.10 -6.49
N LEU A 67 0.69 -7.82 -6.15
CA LEU A 67 -0.57 -7.09 -6.21
C LEU A 67 -0.71 -6.40 -7.56
N GLU A 68 -1.89 -6.54 -8.15
CA GLU A 68 -2.33 -5.76 -9.30
C GLU A 68 -3.43 -4.80 -8.84
N ASN A 69 -3.25 -3.50 -9.09
CA ASN A 69 -4.26 -2.49 -8.77
C ASN A 69 -5.25 -2.40 -9.94
N LYS A 70 -6.53 -2.69 -9.69
CA LYS A 70 -7.54 -2.71 -10.76
C LYS A 70 -7.97 -1.33 -11.22
N LYS A 71 -7.73 -0.27 -10.44
CA LYS A 71 -7.97 1.14 -10.78
C LYS A 71 -7.41 2.01 -9.66
N THR A 72 -6.33 2.74 -9.91
CA THR A 72 -6.12 4.11 -9.39
C THR A 72 -4.99 4.76 -10.17
N THR A 73 -5.36 5.79 -10.93
CA THR A 73 -4.43 6.76 -11.51
C THR A 73 -3.63 7.39 -10.37
N ARG A 74 -2.30 7.28 -10.44
CA ARG A 74 -1.39 7.82 -9.44
C ARG A 74 -1.57 9.34 -9.32
N GLN A 75 -2.01 9.82 -8.16
CA GLN A 75 -1.73 11.19 -7.72
C GLN A 75 -0.69 11.13 -6.60
N CYS A 76 0.55 10.72 -6.93
CA CYS A 76 1.71 11.24 -6.20
C CYS A 76 1.89 12.64 -6.82
N ASP A 77 1.01 13.56 -6.43
CA ASP A 77 1.02 14.95 -6.88
C ASP A 77 2.37 15.49 -6.42
N LYS A 78 3.29 15.67 -7.38
CA LYS A 78 4.49 16.46 -7.15
C LYS A 78 3.99 17.85 -6.78
N LYS A 79 3.82 18.12 -5.49
CA LYS A 79 3.99 19.49 -4.99
C LYS A 79 5.47 19.79 -5.12
N GLU A 80 5.91 20.06 -6.35
CA GLU A 80 7.10 20.86 -6.59
C GLU A 80 6.90 22.13 -5.79
N SER A 81 7.78 22.28 -4.82
CA SER A 81 7.83 23.37 -3.88
C SER A 81 7.80 24.68 -4.65
N LEU A 82 6.73 25.47 -4.49
CA LEU A 82 6.79 26.91 -4.73
C LEU A 82 7.72 27.48 -3.65
N GLY A 83 9.02 27.36 -3.89
CA GLY A 83 10.08 28.03 -3.14
C GLY A 83 10.30 29.39 -3.77
N ASN A 84 9.79 30.39 -3.07
CA ASN A 84 9.88 31.83 -3.34
C ASN A 84 11.32 32.32 -3.53
#